data_AF-A0A4Q2ZC56-F1
#
_entry.id   AF-A0A4Q2ZC56-F1
#
_cell.length_a   1.000
_cell.length_b   1.000
_cell.length_c   1.000
_cell.angle_alpha   90.00
_cell.angle_beta   90.00
_cell.angle_gamma   90.00
#
_symmetry.space_group_name_H-M   'P 1'
#
loop_
_entity.id
_entity.type
_entity.pdbx_description
1 polymer ?
#
loop_
_entity_poly.entity_id
_entity_poly.type
_entity_poly.pdbx_seq_one_letter_code
_entity_poly.pdbx_strand_id
1 'polypeptide(L)' 'MPKVLVLYYSSYGHMEQMADAVAEGARSAGAEVDIRRVPETAPAEVV' A
#
# COMPACT_ATOMS: atom_id res chain seq x y z
N MET A 1 7.87 -7.81 18.08
CA MET A 1 7.60 -8.00 16.65
C MET A 1 7.86 -6.70 15.92
N PRO A 2 8.50 -6.70 14.74
CA PRO A 2 8.62 -5.52 13.89
C PRO A 2 7.23 -5.02 13.46
N LYS A 3 7.04 -3.70 13.46
CA LYS A 3 5.85 -3.04 12.93
C LYS A 3 6.20 -2.37 11.62
N VAL A 4 5.46 -2.65 10.57
CA VAL A 4 5.69 -2.13 9.21
C VAL A 4 4.45 -1.42 8.72
N LEU A 5 4.62 -0.22 8.19
CA LEU A 5 3.58 0.51 7.47
C LEU A 5 3.90 0.48 5.97
N VAL A 6 3.04 -0.16 5.19
CA VAL A 6 3.04 -0.06 3.73
C VAL A 6 2.17 1.13 3.34
N LEU A 7 2.80 2.30 3.25
CA LEU A 7 2.15 3.52 2.77
C LEU A 7 2.34 3.63 1.26
N TYR A 8 1.25 3.72 0.50
CA TYR A 8 1.31 3.80 -0.96
C TYR A 8 0.33 4.82 -1.53
N TYR A 9 0.59 5.26 -2.75
CA TYR A 9 -0.34 6.02 -3.59
C TYR A 9 -0.59 5.25 -4.88
N SER A 10 -1.81 5.32 -5.40
CA SER A 10 -2.16 4.79 -6.71
C SER A 10 -3.37 5.51 -7.28
N SER A 11 -3.29 5.90 -8.54
CA SER A 11 -4.44 6.38 -9.32
C SER A 11 -5.24 5.20 -9.89
N TYR A 12 -4.55 4.24 -10.53
CA TYR A 12 -5.17 3.14 -11.29
C TYR A 12 -5.06 1.76 -10.64
N GLY A 13 -4.54 1.66 -9.41
CA GLY A 13 -4.56 0.42 -8.61
C GLY A 13 -3.37 -0.54 -8.80
N HIS A 14 -2.46 -0.34 -9.77
CA HIS A 14 -1.28 -1.23 -9.89
C HIS A 14 -0.40 -1.24 -8.62
N MET A 15 -0.28 -0.08 -7.96
CA MET A 15 0.51 0.03 -6.74
C MET A 15 -0.20 -0.59 -5.53
N GLU A 16 -1.54 -0.70 -5.57
CA GLU A 16 -2.32 -1.39 -4.53
C GLU A 16 -2.02 -2.89 -4.55
N GLN A 17 -2.04 -3.51 -5.74
CA GLN A 17 -1.67 -4.91 -5.90
C GLN A 17 -0.23 -5.19 -5.43
N MET A 18 0.69 -4.27 -5.72
CA MET A 18 2.07 -4.38 -5.23
C MET A 18 2.15 -4.22 -3.71
N ALA A 19 1.39 -3.27 -3.13
CA ALA A 19 1.35 -3.05 -1.69
C ALA A 19 0.84 -4.29 -0.93
N ASP A 20 -0.17 -4.97 -1.48
CA ASP A 20 -0.67 -6.24 -0.94
C ASP A 20 0.41 -7.33 -0.94
N ALA A 21 1.12 -7.51 -2.05
CA ALA A 21 2.20 -8.49 -2.15
C ALA A 21 3.36 -8.19 -1.18
N VAL A 22 3.73 -6.92 -1.02
CA VAL A 22 4.74 -6.50 -0.04
C VAL A 22 4.27 -6.80 1.39
N ALA A 23 3.01 -6.52 1.71
CA ALA A 23 2.45 -6.79 3.03
C ALA A 23 2.36 -8.29 3.32
N GLU A 24 1.99 -9.11 2.34
CA GLU A 24 2.03 -10.57 2.44
C GLU A 24 3.44 -11.07 2.75
N GLY A 25 4.44 -10.62 2.00
CA GLY A 25 5.84 -10.95 2.23
C GLY A 25 6.31 -10.57 3.63
N ALA A 26 6.02 -9.34 4.08
CA ALA A 26 6.41 -8.87 5.42
C ALA A 26 5.69 -9.64 6.55
N ARG A 27 4.41 -9.95 6.40
CA ARG A 27 3.66 -10.79 7.36
C ARG A 27 4.23 -12.20 7.42
N SER A 28 4.61 -12.79 6.29
CA SER A 28 5.23 -14.12 6.25
C SER A 28 6.55 -14.19 7.01
N ALA A 29 7.26 -13.05 7.12
CA ALA A 29 8.49 -12.91 7.90
C ALA A 29 8.24 -12.57 9.40
N GLY A 30 6.99 -12.55 9.86
CA GLY A 30 6.63 -12.32 11.26
C GLY A 30 6.49 -10.85 11.67
N ALA A 31 6.31 -9.93 10.72
CA ALA A 31 5.99 -8.53 11.00
C ALA A 31 4.48 -8.31 11.21
N GLU A 32 4.14 -7.35 12.07
CA GLU A 32 2.81 -6.73 12.14
C GLU A 32 2.75 -5.65 11.06
N VAL A 33 1.77 -5.72 10.15
CA VAL A 33 1.77 -4.88 8.94
C VAL A 33 0.43 -4.18 8.74
N ASP A 34 0.49 -2.85 8.71
CA ASP A 34 -0.59 -1.96 8.29
C ASP A 34 -0.39 -1.52 6.83
N ILE A 35 -1.48 -1.42 6.08
CA ILE A 35 -1.49 -0.89 4.71
C ILE A 35 -2.33 0.39 4.71
N ARG A 36 -1.81 1.48 4.15
CA ARG A 36 -2.53 2.75 4.04
C ARG A 36 -2.35 3.35 2.65
N ARG A 37 -3.46 3.78 2.06
CA ARG A 37 -3.48 4.55 0.81
C ARG A 37 -3.45 6.04 1.11
N VAL A 38 -2.56 6.75 0.43
CA VAL A 38 -2.56 8.22 0.36
C VAL A 38 -3.68 8.67 -0.58
N PRO A 39 -4.53 9.63 -0.17
CA PRO A 39 -5.61 10.16 -1.01
C PRO A 39 -5.10 10.72 -2.34
N GLU A 40 -5.92 10.59 -3.38
CA GLU A 40 -5.68 11.23 -4.66
C GLU A 40 -5.80 12.75 -4.54
N THR A 41 -4.89 13.46 -5.21
CA THR A 41 -4.88 14.94 -5.24
C THR A 41 -5.01 15.48 -6.66
N ALA A 42 -4.92 14.62 -7.67
CA ALA A 42 -5.17 15.00 -9.05
C ALA A 42 -6.65 15.38 -9.25
N PRO A 43 -6.93 16.37 -10.12
CA PRO A 43 -8.29 16.71 -10.53
C PRO A 43 -9.02 15.51 -11.15
N ALA A 44 -10.33 15.40 -10.93
CA ALA A 44 -11.15 14.30 -11.46
C ALA A 44 -11.17 14.20 -12.99
N GLU A 45 -10.76 15.26 -13.70
CA GLU A 45 -10.63 15.23 -15.17
C GLU A 45 -9.41 14.41 -15.67
N VAL A 46 -8.48 14.06 -14.78
CA VAL A 46 -7.22 13.37 -15.11
C VAL A 46 -7.19 11.91 -14.61
N VAL A 47 -8.12 11.53 -13.73
CA VAL A 47 -8.12 10.23 -13.01
C VAL A 47 -9.26 9.34 -13.46
#